data_AF-I0KFN5-F1
#
_entry.id   AF-I0KFN5-F1
#
_cell.length_a   1.000
_cell.length_b   1.000
_cell.length_c   1.000
_cell.angle_alpha   90.00
_cell.angle_beta   90.00
_cell.angle_gamma   90.00
#
_symmetry.space_group_name_H-M   'P 1'
#
loop_
_entity.id
_entity.type
_entity.pdbx_description
1 polymer ?
#
loop_
_entity_poly.entity_id
_entity_poly.type
_entity_poly.pdbx_seq_one_letter_code
_entity_poly.pdbx_strand_id
1 'polypeptide(L)'
;MTPHQLRLIDKHLRADNWLLSEELIAELTDHYVAGIIDHMAAGESFDDALRAVHMGFGGRKGLLALEEQFEQEQARRPRRLMQKILLSYLQWPRAAYTMALVATLVYLSSTNVLASKVTYAANFAVAVAVGHFLILLLGTWYRRWKKQSPRLTNQTLSMLYSHYGLICWVVIWPRFFLKGDSSATANWLLSVLVIVTVVVYELAVGGFLQAIMQQRNSVTKA
;
A
#
# COMPACT_ATOMS: atom_id res chain seq x y z
N MET A 1 26.20 -6.64 28.12
CA MET A 1 25.56 -5.41 28.62
C MET A 1 24.61 -5.75 29.75
N THR A 2 24.55 -4.95 30.82
CA THR A 2 23.63 -5.20 31.95
C THR A 2 22.27 -4.51 31.74
N PRO A 3 21.18 -5.01 32.35
CA PRO A 3 19.87 -4.35 32.28
C PRO A 3 19.89 -2.91 32.81
N HIS A 4 20.76 -2.60 33.78
CA HIS A 4 20.94 -1.25 34.29
C HIS A 4 21.53 -0.31 33.22
N GLN A 5 22.58 -0.76 32.51
CA GLN A 5 23.20 0.01 31.43
C GLN A 5 22.24 0.26 30.27
N LEU A 6 21.40 -0.72 29.91
CA LEU A 6 20.37 -0.53 28.89
C LEU A 6 19.36 0.54 29.27
N ARG A 7 18.91 0.58 30.54
CA ARG A 7 18.03 1.64 31.03
C ARG A 7 18.69 3.02 31.03
N LEU A 8 20.01 3.08 31.25
CA LEU A 8 20.76 4.34 31.15
C LEU A 8 20.83 4.83 29.70
N ILE A 9 21.08 3.93 28.75
CA ILE A 9 21.08 4.27 27.31
C ILE A 9 19.69 4.78 26.89
N ASP A 10 18.64 4.05 27.25
CA ASP A 10 17.26 4.43 26.93
C ASP A 10 16.89 5.80 27.53
N LYS A 11 17.22 6.03 28.80
CA LYS A 11 17.05 7.33 29.45
C LYS A 11 17.85 8.43 28.73
N HIS A 12 19.11 8.17 28.37
CA HIS A 12 19.95 9.13 27.66
C HIS A 12 19.34 9.52 26.31
N LEU A 13 18.84 8.55 25.54
CA LEU A 13 18.21 8.81 24.23
C LEU A 13 16.87 9.56 24.36
N ARG A 14 15.99 9.14 25.27
CA ARG A 14 14.65 9.72 25.43
C ARG A 14 14.62 11.01 26.26
N ALA A 15 15.16 10.96 27.48
CA ALA A 15 15.00 12.03 28.46
C ALA A 15 16.02 13.15 28.27
N ASP A 16 17.27 12.81 27.94
CA ASP A 16 18.35 13.80 27.88
C ASP A 16 18.47 14.42 26.48
N ASN A 17 18.14 13.66 25.41
CA ASN A 17 18.21 14.13 24.03
C ASN A 17 16.86 14.52 23.40
N TRP A 18 15.74 14.14 24.02
CA TRP A 18 14.36 14.41 23.57
C TRP A 18 14.00 13.80 22.22
N LEU A 19 14.49 12.60 21.94
CA LEU A 19 14.04 11.84 20.78
C LEU A 19 12.60 11.35 21.02
N LEU A 20 11.76 11.46 19.99
CA LEU A 20 10.34 11.11 20.00
C LEU A 20 10.04 9.85 19.18
N SER A 21 10.85 9.56 18.15
CA SER A 21 10.65 8.42 17.27
C SER A 21 11.07 7.10 17.93
N GLU A 22 10.10 6.26 18.30
CA GLU A 22 10.32 4.93 18.91
C GLU A 22 11.14 3.98 18.04
N GLU A 23 10.88 3.98 16.72
CA GLU A 23 11.63 3.13 15.77
C GLU A 23 13.09 3.55 15.69
N LEU A 24 13.36 4.86 15.67
CA LEU A 24 14.72 5.37 15.65
C LEU A 24 15.43 5.14 16.99
N ILE A 25 14.74 5.29 18.12
CA ILE A 25 15.30 5.00 19.44
C ILE A 25 15.72 3.54 19.54
N ALA A 26 14.92 2.60 19.01
CA ALA A 26 15.29 1.19 18.99
C ALA A 26 16.56 0.95 18.15
N GLU A 27 16.63 1.49 16.94
CA GLU A 27 17.80 1.37 16.05
C GLU A 27 19.06 2.00 16.66
N LEU A 28 18.93 3.21 17.22
CA LEU A 28 20.03 3.87 17.92
C LEU A 28 20.46 3.09 19.16
N THR A 29 19.53 2.49 19.90
CA THR A 29 19.87 1.67 21.07
C THR A 29 20.76 0.50 20.68
N ASP A 30 20.45 -0.20 19.58
CA ASP A 30 21.26 -1.31 19.08
C ASP A 30 22.67 -0.85 18.70
N HIS A 31 22.78 0.28 18.00
CA HIS A 31 24.08 0.85 17.63
C HIS A 31 24.87 1.35 18.83
N TYR A 32 24.21 1.97 19.82
CA TYR A 32 24.84 2.41 21.05
C TYR A 32 25.36 1.22 21.86
N VAL A 33 24.57 0.15 21.97
CA VAL A 33 24.98 -1.07 22.68
C VAL A 33 26.20 -1.69 22.00
N ALA A 34 26.20 -1.81 20.68
CA ALA A 34 27.35 -2.33 19.94
C ALA A 34 28.61 -1.47 20.16
N GLY A 35 28.51 -0.15 19.98
CA GLY A 35 29.64 0.76 20.17
C GLY A 35 30.18 0.77 21.60
N ILE A 36 29.31 0.78 22.62
CA ILE A 36 29.73 0.75 24.02
C ILE A 36 30.42 -0.58 24.35
N ILE A 37 29.94 -1.70 23.82
CA ILE A 37 30.60 -3.00 24.01
C ILE A 37 32.02 -2.96 23.45
N ASP A 38 32.22 -2.37 22.28
CA ASP A 38 33.54 -2.27 21.65
C ASP A 38 34.50 -1.40 22.49
N HIS A 39 34.04 -0.24 22.97
CA HIS A 39 34.83 0.63 23.86
C HIS A 39 35.14 -0.02 25.22
N MET A 40 34.16 -0.70 25.82
CA MET A 40 34.37 -1.44 27.07
C MET A 40 35.35 -2.61 26.87
N ALA A 41 35.34 -3.28 25.72
CA ALA A 41 36.30 -4.32 25.38
C ALA A 41 37.73 -3.77 25.22
N ALA A 42 37.87 -2.50 24.85
CA ALA A 42 39.14 -1.77 24.84
C ALA A 42 39.60 -1.29 26.24
N GLY A 43 38.81 -1.54 27.29
CA GLY A 43 39.14 -1.20 28.67
C GLY A 43 38.61 0.16 29.13
N GLU A 44 37.78 0.84 28.34
CA GLU A 44 37.14 2.09 28.75
C GLU A 44 36.01 1.85 29.77
N SER A 45 35.77 2.87 30.61
CA SER A 45 34.61 2.86 31.50
C SER A 45 33.31 3.00 30.71
N PHE A 46 32.19 2.52 31.25
CA PHE A 46 30.89 2.66 30.59
C PHE A 46 30.51 4.12 30.32
N ASP A 47 30.80 5.04 31.26
CA ASP A 47 30.44 6.45 31.12
C ASP A 47 31.27 7.14 30.03
N ASP A 48 32.55 6.79 29.92
CA ASP A 48 33.43 7.31 28.85
C ASP A 48 33.04 6.73 27.50
N ALA A 49 32.78 5.43 27.43
CA ALA A 49 32.27 4.75 26.24
C ALA A 49 30.93 5.37 25.76
N LEU A 50 30.00 5.64 26.67
CA LEU A 50 28.71 6.26 26.35
C LEU A 50 28.91 7.67 25.76
N ARG A 51 29.81 8.47 26.32
CA ARG A 51 30.14 9.79 25.79
C ARG A 51 30.83 9.71 24.45
N ALA A 52 31.79 8.79 24.28
CA ALA A 52 32.52 8.60 23.04
C ALA A 52 31.57 8.23 21.89
N VAL A 53 30.71 7.23 22.11
CA VAL A 53 29.67 6.82 21.15
C VAL A 53 28.71 7.97 20.86
N HIS A 54 28.23 8.68 21.89
CA HIS A 54 27.33 9.83 21.69
C HIS A 54 27.97 10.94 20.85
N MET A 55 29.24 11.25 21.07
CA MET A 55 29.97 12.21 20.25
C MET A 55 30.22 11.70 18.83
N GLY A 56 30.39 10.39 18.65
CA GLY A 56 30.45 9.74 17.34
C GLY A 56 29.18 9.95 16.50
N PHE A 57 28.01 10.03 17.14
CA PHE A 57 26.75 10.42 16.51
C PHE A 57 26.59 11.94 16.31
N GLY A 58 27.60 12.75 16.61
CA GLY A 58 27.53 14.21 16.53
C GLY A 58 26.87 14.86 17.76
N GLY A 59 26.81 14.13 18.88
CA GLY A 59 26.15 14.57 20.11
C GLY A 59 24.65 14.80 19.91
N ARG A 60 24.05 15.63 20.76
CA ARG A 60 22.62 15.95 20.69
C ARG A 60 22.18 16.50 19.33
N LYS A 61 22.99 17.39 18.73
CA LYS A 61 22.65 17.99 17.42
C LYS A 61 22.63 16.95 16.31
N GLY A 62 23.57 16.01 16.33
CA GLY A 62 23.59 14.93 15.35
C GLY A 62 22.42 13.96 15.53
N LEU A 63 22.07 13.62 16.77
CA LEU A 63 20.88 12.79 17.04
C LEU A 63 19.57 13.45 16.56
N LEU A 64 19.38 14.74 16.81
CA LEU A 64 18.20 15.47 16.32
C LEU A 64 18.19 15.57 14.79
N ALA A 65 19.36 15.74 14.14
CA ALA A 65 19.44 15.73 12.69
C ALA A 65 19.12 14.35 12.10
N LEU A 66 19.52 13.26 12.77
CA LEU A 66 19.13 11.90 12.39
C LEU A 66 17.63 11.68 12.54
N GLU A 67 17.02 12.21 13.59
CA GLU A 67 15.56 12.17 13.77
C GLU A 67 14.81 12.92 12.67
N GLU A 68 15.23 14.14 12.36
CA GLU A 68 14.64 14.91 11.27
C GLU A 68 14.76 14.16 9.93
N GLN A 69 15.94 13.58 9.64
CA GLN A 69 16.14 12.78 8.44
C GLN A 69 15.25 11.54 8.42
N PHE A 70 15.15 10.83 9.53
CA PHE A 70 14.30 9.65 9.68
C PHE A 70 12.82 9.99 9.45
N GLU A 71 12.33 11.08 10.03
CA GLU A 71 10.96 11.57 9.78
C GLU A 71 10.73 11.97 8.32
N GLN A 72 11.68 12.68 7.71
CA GLN A 72 11.60 13.03 6.29
C GLN A 72 11.57 11.79 5.39
N GLU A 73 12.34 10.75 5.71
CA GLU A 73 12.34 9.49 4.99
C GLU A 73 11.04 8.71 5.19
N GLN A 74 10.54 8.62 6.43
CA GLN A 74 9.23 8.03 6.73
C GLN A 74 8.12 8.76 5.98
N ALA A 75 8.12 10.10 5.94
CA ALA A 75 7.12 10.89 5.20
C ALA A 75 7.20 10.68 3.68
N ARG A 76 8.39 10.40 3.13
CA ARG A 76 8.58 10.11 1.70
C ARG A 76 8.23 8.67 1.34
N ARG A 77 8.31 7.74 2.29
CA ARG A 77 8.02 6.31 2.11
C ARG A 77 6.62 6.02 1.56
N PRO A 78 5.50 6.55 2.11
CA PRO A 78 4.17 6.28 1.58
C PRO A 78 4.02 6.80 0.16
N ARG A 79 4.59 7.97 -0.17
CA ARG A 79 4.58 8.52 -1.52
C ARG A 79 5.31 7.61 -2.52
N ARG A 80 6.51 7.12 -2.17
CA ARG A 80 7.28 6.19 -3.01
C ARG A 80 6.56 4.86 -3.19
N LEU A 81 5.92 4.35 -2.13
CA LEU A 81 5.10 3.13 -2.19
C LEU A 81 3.89 3.33 -3.10
N MET A 82 3.13 4.42 -2.91
CA MET A 82 1.98 4.74 -3.75
C MET A 82 2.37 4.91 -5.22
N GLN A 83 3.49 5.59 -5.51
CA GLN A 83 4.03 5.70 -6.87
C GLN A 83 4.38 4.33 -7.46
N LYS A 84 5.06 3.46 -6.69
CA LYS A 84 5.38 2.10 -7.15
C LYS A 84 4.11 1.29 -7.42
N ILE A 85 3.10 1.41 -6.56
CA ILE A 85 1.79 0.75 -6.73
C ILE A 85 1.12 1.25 -8.00
N LEU A 86 0.97 2.56 -8.17
CA LEU A 86 0.41 3.19 -9.37
C LEU A 86 1.12 2.75 -10.65
N LEU A 87 2.46 2.82 -10.66
CA LEU A 87 3.25 2.39 -11.81
C LEU A 87 3.12 0.89 -12.06
N SER A 88 2.94 0.06 -11.01
CA SER A 88 2.73 -1.38 -11.18
C SER A 88 1.41 -1.74 -11.86
N TYR A 89 0.39 -0.86 -11.81
CA TYR A 89 -0.84 -1.01 -12.60
C TYR A 89 -0.64 -0.64 -14.07
N LEU A 90 0.29 0.29 -14.37
CA LEU A 90 0.66 0.66 -15.74
C LEU A 90 1.66 -0.30 -16.40
N GLN A 91 2.28 -1.22 -15.66
CA GLN A 91 3.25 -2.16 -16.21
C GLN A 91 2.59 -3.26 -17.04
N TRP A 92 2.89 -3.36 -18.34
CA TRP A 92 2.49 -4.50 -19.18
C TRP A 92 2.73 -5.87 -18.51
N PRO A 93 1.78 -6.84 -18.57
CA PRO A 93 0.49 -6.85 -19.30
C PRO A 93 -0.69 -6.21 -18.56
N ARG A 94 -0.49 -5.91 -17.26
CA ARG A 94 -1.04 -4.75 -16.53
C ARG A 94 -2.14 -3.87 -17.16
N ALA A 95 -1.60 -2.83 -17.78
CA ALA A 95 -2.31 -1.77 -18.44
C ALA A 95 -3.22 -2.27 -19.57
N ALA A 96 -2.83 -3.34 -20.27
CA ALA A 96 -3.60 -3.82 -21.41
C ALA A 96 -4.99 -4.32 -20.98
N TYR A 97 -5.06 -5.08 -19.88
CA TYR A 97 -6.36 -5.58 -19.40
C TYR A 97 -7.17 -4.51 -18.68
N THR A 98 -6.55 -3.60 -17.93
CA THR A 98 -7.29 -2.51 -17.28
C THR A 98 -7.89 -1.58 -18.34
N MET A 99 -7.14 -1.25 -19.39
CA MET A 99 -7.63 -0.47 -20.52
C MET A 99 -8.72 -1.20 -21.30
N ALA A 100 -8.55 -2.50 -21.57
CA ALA A 100 -9.58 -3.29 -22.25
C ALA A 100 -10.87 -3.38 -21.43
N LEU A 101 -10.78 -3.55 -20.11
CA LEU A 101 -11.93 -3.60 -19.20
C LEU A 101 -12.66 -2.25 -19.19
N VAL A 102 -11.93 -1.14 -19.02
CA VAL A 102 -12.52 0.21 -19.03
C VAL A 102 -13.16 0.50 -20.38
N ALA A 103 -12.49 0.21 -21.50
CA ALA A 103 -13.06 0.38 -22.83
C ALA A 103 -14.34 -0.44 -23.04
N THR A 104 -14.36 -1.69 -22.55
CA THR A 104 -15.55 -2.56 -22.61
C THR A 104 -16.71 -1.98 -21.79
N LEU A 105 -16.42 -1.50 -20.59
CA LEU A 105 -17.44 -0.89 -19.72
C LEU A 105 -18.00 0.40 -20.31
N VAL A 106 -17.16 1.26 -20.87
CA VAL A 106 -17.58 2.49 -21.56
C VAL A 106 -18.41 2.16 -22.81
N TYR A 107 -17.99 1.18 -23.60
CA TYR A 107 -18.73 0.72 -24.78
C TYR A 107 -20.12 0.16 -24.40
N LEU A 108 -20.19 -0.70 -23.38
CA LEU A 108 -21.46 -1.25 -22.91
C LEU A 108 -22.36 -0.17 -22.28
N SER A 109 -21.77 0.79 -21.57
CA SER A 109 -22.52 1.92 -21.01
C SER A 109 -23.12 2.80 -22.10
N SER A 110 -22.36 3.12 -23.14
CA SER A 110 -22.77 4.00 -24.24
C SER A 110 -23.77 3.36 -25.21
N THR A 111 -23.62 2.07 -25.52
CA THR A 111 -24.51 1.38 -26.49
C THR A 111 -25.87 1.00 -25.92
N ASN A 112 -25.99 0.83 -24.60
CA ASN A 112 -27.24 0.41 -23.95
C ASN A 112 -28.07 1.57 -23.37
N VAL A 113 -27.83 2.81 -23.81
CA VAL A 113 -28.62 3.99 -23.41
C VAL A 113 -30.09 3.86 -23.83
N LEU A 114 -30.36 3.18 -24.95
CA LEU A 114 -31.72 2.96 -25.50
C LEU A 114 -32.30 1.58 -25.20
N ALA A 115 -31.56 0.71 -24.51
CA ALA A 115 -31.97 -0.66 -24.26
C ALA A 115 -32.98 -0.74 -23.08
N SER A 116 -33.99 -1.60 -23.23
CA SER A 116 -34.91 -1.92 -22.12
C SER A 116 -34.13 -2.39 -20.89
N LYS A 117 -34.70 -2.22 -19.68
CA LYS A 117 -34.04 -2.66 -18.42
C LYS A 117 -33.63 -4.14 -18.47
N VAL A 118 -34.44 -4.98 -19.10
CA VAL A 118 -34.18 -6.42 -19.27
C VAL A 118 -32.97 -6.67 -20.19
N THR A 119 -32.91 -5.98 -21.33
CA THR A 119 -31.79 -6.09 -22.27
C THR A 119 -30.48 -5.60 -21.66
N TYR A 120 -30.54 -4.51 -20.87
CA TYR A 120 -29.38 -4.01 -20.13
C TYR A 120 -28.88 -5.03 -19.10
N ALA A 121 -29.77 -5.60 -18.29
CA ALA A 121 -29.42 -6.59 -17.29
C ALA A 121 -28.81 -7.86 -17.92
N ALA A 122 -29.36 -8.33 -19.05
CA ALA A 122 -28.82 -9.46 -19.79
C ALA A 122 -27.41 -9.16 -20.34
N ASN A 123 -27.22 -8.02 -21.01
CA ASN A 123 -25.92 -7.61 -21.56
C ASN A 123 -24.87 -7.41 -20.46
N PHE A 124 -25.29 -6.86 -19.32
CA PHE A 124 -24.45 -6.73 -18.14
C PHE A 124 -24.04 -8.11 -17.60
N ALA A 125 -24.99 -9.03 -17.40
CA ALA A 125 -24.68 -10.38 -16.93
C ALA A 125 -23.72 -11.13 -17.87
N VAL A 126 -23.88 -10.98 -19.18
CA VAL A 126 -22.96 -11.53 -20.19
C VAL A 126 -21.58 -10.90 -20.07
N ALA A 127 -21.48 -9.58 -19.96
CA ALA A 127 -20.20 -8.90 -19.76
C ALA A 127 -19.51 -9.35 -18.47
N VAL A 128 -20.29 -9.54 -17.39
CA VAL A 128 -19.79 -10.05 -16.12
C VAL A 128 -19.31 -11.50 -16.24
N ALA A 129 -20.00 -12.35 -16.99
CA ALA A 129 -19.54 -13.72 -17.21
C ALA A 129 -18.25 -13.77 -18.06
N VAL A 130 -18.20 -13.00 -19.14
CA VAL A 130 -17.06 -12.95 -20.06
C VAL A 130 -15.81 -12.39 -19.39
N GLY A 131 -15.92 -11.26 -18.68
CA GLY A 131 -14.79 -10.67 -17.97
C GLY A 131 -14.22 -11.62 -16.91
N HIS A 132 -15.09 -12.36 -16.22
CA HIS A 132 -14.68 -13.36 -15.24
C HIS A 132 -13.92 -14.53 -15.87
N PHE A 133 -14.45 -15.04 -16.99
CA PHE A 133 -13.82 -16.11 -17.73
C PHE A 133 -12.45 -15.70 -18.28
N LEU A 134 -12.31 -14.48 -18.78
CA LEU A 134 -11.03 -13.93 -19.24
C LEU A 134 -10.01 -13.81 -18.10
N ILE A 135 -10.43 -13.35 -16.91
CA ILE A 135 -9.56 -13.28 -15.73
C ILE A 135 -9.04 -14.66 -15.34
N LEU A 136 -9.91 -15.69 -15.36
CA LEU A 136 -9.50 -17.08 -15.08
C LEU A 136 -8.53 -17.63 -16.12
N LEU A 137 -8.80 -17.41 -17.41
CA LEU A 137 -7.91 -17.82 -18.50
C LEU A 137 -6.55 -17.13 -18.42
N LEU A 138 -6.52 -15.81 -18.23
CA LEU A 138 -5.27 -15.06 -18.09
C LEU A 138 -4.52 -15.45 -16.81
N GLY A 139 -5.23 -15.66 -15.70
CA GLY A 139 -4.63 -16.09 -14.43
C GLY A 139 -4.03 -17.49 -14.50
N THR A 140 -4.63 -18.41 -15.26
CA THR A 140 -4.06 -19.74 -15.51
C THR A 140 -2.89 -19.70 -16.50
N TRP A 141 -2.98 -18.87 -17.56
CA TRP A 141 -1.89 -18.63 -18.50
C TRP A 141 -0.67 -18.01 -17.82
N TYR A 142 -0.87 -16.95 -17.03
CA TYR A 142 0.20 -16.29 -16.27
C TYR A 142 0.85 -17.23 -15.24
N ARG A 143 0.06 -18.08 -14.56
CA ARG A 143 0.57 -19.11 -13.66
C ARG A 143 1.52 -20.08 -14.38
N ARG A 144 1.15 -20.54 -15.57
CA ARG A 144 1.98 -21.42 -16.39
C ARG A 144 3.26 -20.74 -16.86
N TRP A 145 3.17 -19.47 -17.26
CA TRP A 145 4.31 -18.75 -17.83
C TRP A 145 5.38 -18.40 -16.80
N LYS A 146 4.99 -18.00 -15.58
CA LYS A 146 5.95 -17.37 -14.65
C LYS A 146 6.58 -18.27 -13.59
N LYS A 147 6.27 -19.58 -13.51
CA LYS A 147 6.74 -20.51 -12.44
C LYS A 147 6.74 -19.88 -11.02
N GLN A 148 5.85 -18.91 -10.75
CA GLN A 148 5.85 -18.16 -9.49
C GLN A 148 5.11 -18.92 -8.39
N SER A 149 5.55 -18.71 -7.14
CA SER A 149 4.97 -19.36 -5.96
C SER A 149 3.45 -19.10 -5.84
N PRO A 150 2.64 -20.12 -5.49
CA PRO A 150 1.17 -20.06 -5.49
C PRO A 150 0.56 -19.01 -4.55
N ARG A 151 1.32 -18.51 -3.55
CA ARG A 151 0.85 -17.47 -2.62
C ARG A 151 0.62 -16.10 -3.28
N LEU A 152 1.51 -15.66 -4.16
CA LEU A 152 1.41 -14.36 -4.84
C LEU A 152 0.25 -14.33 -5.85
N THR A 153 -0.04 -15.46 -6.47
CA THR A 153 -1.12 -15.62 -7.45
C THR A 153 -2.50 -15.61 -6.81
N ASN A 154 -2.66 -16.19 -5.62
CA ASN A 154 -3.95 -16.16 -4.91
C ASN A 154 -4.30 -14.75 -4.40
N GLN A 155 -3.33 -13.97 -3.93
CA GLN A 155 -3.56 -12.55 -3.56
C GLN A 155 -3.92 -11.69 -4.77
N THR A 156 -3.22 -11.88 -5.90
CA THR A 156 -3.52 -11.13 -7.13
C THR A 156 -4.93 -11.48 -7.65
N LEU A 157 -5.31 -12.76 -7.58
CA LEU A 157 -6.66 -13.18 -7.94
C LEU A 157 -7.69 -12.61 -6.96
N SER A 158 -7.51 -12.71 -5.64
CA SER A 158 -8.52 -12.18 -4.70
C SER A 158 -8.75 -10.68 -4.86
N MET A 159 -7.70 -9.90 -5.15
CA MET A 159 -7.82 -8.49 -5.52
C MET A 159 -8.62 -8.33 -6.82
N LEU A 160 -8.31 -9.09 -7.88
CA LEU A 160 -9.08 -9.00 -9.13
C LEU A 160 -10.57 -9.34 -8.93
N TYR A 161 -10.89 -10.33 -8.09
CA TYR A 161 -12.26 -10.70 -7.74
C TYR A 161 -12.98 -9.59 -6.96
N SER A 162 -12.33 -8.96 -5.97
CA SER A 162 -12.95 -7.86 -5.21
C SER A 162 -13.20 -6.63 -6.09
N HIS A 163 -12.24 -6.28 -6.96
CA HIS A 163 -12.35 -5.16 -7.89
C HIS A 163 -13.47 -5.39 -8.91
N TYR A 164 -13.57 -6.62 -9.41
CA TYR A 164 -14.63 -7.00 -10.34
C TYR A 164 -16.02 -6.87 -9.74
N GLY A 165 -16.20 -7.37 -8.51
CA GLY A 165 -17.46 -7.27 -7.78
C GLY A 165 -17.87 -5.82 -7.53
N LEU A 166 -16.92 -4.95 -7.17
CA LEU A 166 -17.19 -3.54 -6.88
C LEU A 166 -17.58 -2.77 -8.14
N ILE A 167 -16.85 -2.95 -9.26
CA ILE A 167 -17.20 -2.36 -10.55
C ILE A 167 -18.60 -2.81 -11.00
N CYS A 168 -18.91 -4.10 -10.83
CA CYS A 168 -20.24 -4.61 -11.16
C CYS A 168 -21.33 -3.90 -10.34
N TRP A 169 -21.09 -3.74 -9.04
CA TRP A 169 -22.03 -3.09 -8.13
C TRP A 169 -22.27 -1.62 -8.51
N VAL A 170 -21.21 -0.90 -8.84
CA VAL A 170 -21.25 0.51 -9.27
C VAL A 170 -22.04 0.72 -10.55
N VAL A 171 -21.93 -0.19 -11.51
CA VAL A 171 -22.61 -0.06 -12.80
C VAL A 171 -24.10 -0.44 -12.68
N ILE A 172 -24.42 -1.42 -11.83
CA ILE A 172 -25.79 -1.87 -11.59
C ILE A 172 -26.57 -0.82 -10.76
N TRP A 173 -25.96 -0.30 -9.70
CA TRP A 173 -26.68 0.45 -8.66
C TRP A 173 -27.47 1.66 -9.18
N PRO A 174 -26.90 2.58 -10.00
CA PRO A 174 -27.62 3.76 -10.47
C PRO A 174 -28.87 3.41 -11.28
N ARG A 175 -28.83 2.36 -12.10
CA ARG A 175 -29.93 2.04 -13.02
C ARG A 175 -31.09 1.31 -12.34
N PHE A 176 -30.83 0.61 -11.24
CA PHE A 176 -31.87 -0.10 -10.47
C PHE A 176 -32.51 0.78 -9.38
N PHE A 177 -31.74 1.68 -8.76
CA PHE A 177 -32.21 2.45 -7.60
C PHE A 177 -32.63 3.89 -7.92
N LEU A 178 -32.17 4.49 -9.01
CA LEU A 178 -32.68 5.80 -9.44
C LEU A 178 -33.97 5.63 -10.24
N LYS A 179 -35.11 5.88 -9.58
CA LYS A 179 -36.41 5.99 -10.24
C LYS A 179 -36.57 7.41 -10.80
N GLY A 180 -36.71 7.54 -12.12
CA GLY A 180 -37.13 8.78 -12.78
C GLY A 180 -36.49 8.96 -14.16
N ASP A 181 -37.12 9.79 -15.01
CA ASP A 181 -36.60 10.30 -16.29
C ASP A 181 -35.41 11.25 -16.08
N SER A 182 -34.45 10.88 -15.22
CA SER A 182 -33.17 11.57 -15.21
C SER A 182 -32.55 11.40 -16.60
N SER A 183 -32.24 12.52 -17.24
CA SER A 183 -31.67 12.53 -18.59
C SER A 183 -30.49 11.55 -18.66
N ALA A 184 -30.38 10.81 -19.76
CA ALA A 184 -29.32 9.80 -19.94
C ALA A 184 -27.91 10.31 -19.58
N THR A 185 -27.69 11.62 -19.74
CA THR A 185 -26.49 12.35 -19.32
C THR A 185 -26.22 12.33 -17.81
N ALA A 186 -27.24 12.50 -16.96
CA ALA A 186 -27.09 12.45 -15.50
C ALA A 186 -26.72 11.04 -15.02
N ASN A 187 -27.35 10.00 -15.57
CA ASN A 187 -27.04 8.61 -15.22
C ASN A 187 -25.65 8.19 -15.69
N TRP A 188 -25.20 8.69 -16.84
CA TRP A 188 -23.84 8.48 -17.34
C TRP A 188 -22.80 9.18 -16.46
N LEU A 189 -22.99 10.46 -16.14
CA LEU A 189 -22.10 11.22 -15.26
C LEU A 189 -21.99 10.57 -13.87
N LEU A 190 -23.11 10.14 -13.29
CA LEU A 190 -23.11 9.49 -11.99
C LEU A 190 -22.35 8.15 -12.02
N SER A 191 -22.54 7.36 -13.07
CA SER A 191 -21.79 6.11 -13.27
C SER A 191 -20.29 6.36 -13.36
N VAL A 192 -19.87 7.38 -14.13
CA VAL A 192 -18.45 7.77 -14.24
C VAL A 192 -17.90 8.22 -12.89
N LEU A 193 -18.64 9.06 -12.15
CA LEU A 193 -18.23 9.58 -10.85
C LEU A 193 -18.06 8.44 -9.82
N VAL A 194 -18.96 7.47 -9.82
CA VAL A 194 -18.86 6.31 -8.93
C VAL A 194 -17.71 5.39 -9.35
N ILE A 195 -17.47 5.17 -10.65
CA ILE A 195 -16.31 4.41 -11.15
C ILE A 195 -15.00 5.09 -10.69
N VAL A 196 -14.88 6.40 -10.87
CA VAL A 196 -13.71 7.18 -10.42
C VAL A 196 -13.55 7.08 -8.91
N THR A 197 -14.64 7.23 -8.15
CA THR A 197 -14.62 7.15 -6.68
C THR A 197 -14.16 5.78 -6.20
N VAL A 198 -14.61 4.70 -6.84
CA VAL A 198 -14.20 3.34 -6.51
C VAL A 198 -12.76 3.07 -6.87
N VAL A 199 -12.28 3.53 -8.03
CA VAL A 199 -10.87 3.43 -8.40
C VAL A 199 -9.99 4.20 -7.41
N VAL A 200 -10.40 5.40 -7.01
CA VAL A 200 -9.68 6.20 -5.99
C VAL A 200 -9.70 5.52 -4.63
N TYR A 201 -10.84 4.99 -4.20
CA TYR A 201 -10.99 4.26 -2.94
C TYR A 201 -10.12 3.01 -2.92
N GLU A 202 -10.08 2.23 -4.01
CA GLU A 202 -9.24 1.03 -4.11
C GLU A 202 -7.74 1.37 -4.13
N LEU A 203 -7.34 2.44 -4.81
CA LEU A 203 -5.95 2.93 -4.75
C LEU A 203 -5.58 3.34 -3.31
N ALA A 204 -6.50 3.97 -2.58
CA ALA A 204 -6.30 4.35 -1.19
C ALA A 204 -6.24 3.13 -0.25
N VAL A 205 -7.18 2.19 -0.37
CA VAL A 205 -7.27 0.99 0.48
C VAL A 205 -6.16 -0.02 0.16
N GLY A 206 -5.86 -0.24 -1.12
CA GLY A 206 -4.74 -1.07 -1.55
C GLY A 206 -3.39 -0.52 -1.07
N GLY A 207 -3.20 0.80 -1.17
CA GLY A 207 -2.04 1.49 -0.60
C GLY A 207 -1.97 1.34 0.93
N PHE A 208 -3.10 1.49 1.62
CA PHE A 208 -3.19 1.38 3.07
C PHE A 208 -2.91 -0.04 3.59
N LEU A 209 -3.53 -1.06 2.99
CA LEU A 209 -3.31 -2.46 3.37
C LEU A 209 -1.86 -2.88 3.11
N GLN A 210 -1.27 -2.43 2.00
CA GLN A 210 0.13 -2.73 1.71
C GLN A 210 1.08 -2.02 2.70
N ALA A 211 0.75 -0.81 3.15
CA ALA A 211 1.48 -0.12 4.20
C ALA A 211 1.41 -0.88 5.54
N ILE A 212 0.21 -1.33 5.95
CA ILE A 212 0.01 -2.15 7.15
C ILE A 212 0.81 -3.45 7.07
N MET A 213 0.76 -4.16 5.94
CA MET A 213 1.49 -5.41 5.78
C MET A 213 3.00 -5.20 5.82
N GLN A 214 3.51 -4.08 5.29
CA GLN A 214 4.92 -3.74 5.41
C GLN A 214 5.34 -3.40 6.84
N GLN A 215 4.51 -2.63 7.57
CA GLN A 215 4.75 -2.31 8.97
C GLN A 215 4.74 -3.57 9.86
N ARG A 216 3.80 -4.49 9.61
CA ARG A 216 3.77 -5.77 10.32
C ARG A 216 5.04 -6.59 10.10
N ASN A 217 5.55 -6.59 8.86
CA ASN A 217 6.74 -7.36 8.51
C ASN A 217 8.04 -6.73 9.04
N SER A 218 8.11 -5.41 9.24
CA SER A 218 9.26 -4.79 9.91
C SER A 218 9.29 -5.11 11.40
N VAL A 219 8.13 -5.10 12.07
CA VAL A 219 8.02 -5.47 13.49
C VAL A 219 8.41 -6.93 13.76
N THR A 220 8.15 -7.85 12.84
CA THR A 220 8.53 -9.28 13.01
C THR A 220 9.99 -9.59 12.68
N LYS A 221 10.72 -8.63 12.10
CA LYS A 221 12.13 -8.81 11.70
C LYS A 221 13.11 -8.11 12.62
N ALA A 222 12.64 -7.12 13.37
CA ALA A 222 13.30 -6.62 14.57
C ALA A 222 13.06 -7.61 15.72
#